data_AF-A0A2H0P671-F1
#
_entry.id   AF-A0A2H0P671-F1
#
_cell.length_a   1.000
_cell.length_b   1.000
_cell.length_c   1.000
_cell.angle_alpha   90.00
_cell.angle_beta   90.00
_cell.angle_gamma   90.00
#
_symmetry.space_group_name_H-M   'P 1'
#
loop_
_entity.id
_entity.type
_entity.pdbx_description
1 polymer ?
#
loop_
_entity_poly.entity_id
_entity_poly.type
_entity_poly.pdbx_seq_one_letter_code
_entity_poly.pdbx_strand_id
1 'polypeptide(L)'
;MNAKELNKAMEYFKKTPSVLFACLFGSHAKGGANRLSDIDIAVYMSANVSHSDLYKHSLKFMADCPLKGTKDVVMLNESSPLLAYEVLAHGRPIFIRDKKVFIDFTVAAYSRYFDTKKIRQIQFDALSERIKGGKIGHFKGNCSYKVAKIRAFACQIARTRKTH
;
A
#
# COMPACT_ATOMS: atom_id res chain seq x y z
N MET A 1 15.25 5.48 9.20
CA MET A 1 15.18 4.29 10.10
C MET A 1 16.57 3.76 10.32
N ASN A 2 16.93 3.51 11.59
CA ASN A 2 18.23 2.95 11.95
C ASN A 2 18.25 1.43 11.74
N ALA A 3 19.41 0.86 11.39
CA ALA A 3 19.58 -0.59 11.21
C ALA A 3 19.16 -1.41 12.46
N LYS A 4 19.34 -0.84 13.65
CA LYS A 4 18.94 -1.44 14.93
C LYS A 4 17.41 -1.58 15.09
N GLU A 5 16.64 -0.68 14.49
CA GLU A 5 15.17 -0.71 14.56
C GLU A 5 14.60 -1.76 13.59
N LEU A 6 15.19 -1.87 12.39
CA LEU A 6 14.85 -2.90 11.42
C LEU A 6 15.08 -4.30 11.98
N ASN A 7 16.20 -4.53 12.66
CA ASN A 7 16.49 -5.83 13.27
C ASN A 7 15.46 -6.22 14.35
N LYS A 8 15.04 -5.27 15.20
CA LYS A 8 13.99 -5.53 16.19
C LYS A 8 12.65 -5.85 15.54
N ALA A 9 12.28 -5.14 14.48
CA ALA A 9 11.07 -5.41 13.73
C ALA A 9 11.13 -6.80 13.07
N MET A 10 12.26 -7.17 12.48
CA MET A 10 12.48 -8.51 11.93
C MET A 10 12.30 -9.61 12.98
N GLU A 11 12.91 -9.46 14.16
CA GLU A 11 12.74 -10.42 15.25
C GLU A 11 11.29 -10.52 15.73
N TYR A 12 10.59 -9.39 15.80
CA TYR A 12 9.17 -9.35 16.17
C TYR A 12 8.30 -10.13 15.18
N PHE A 13 8.47 -9.91 13.88
CA PHE A 13 7.73 -10.64 12.85
C PHE A 13 8.12 -12.12 12.79
N LYS A 14 9.40 -12.45 13.06
CA LYS A 14 9.88 -13.84 13.10
C LYS A 14 9.21 -14.66 14.20
N LYS A 15 8.89 -14.05 15.36
CA LYS A 15 8.17 -14.71 16.47
C LYS A 15 6.72 -15.07 16.13
N THR A 16 6.13 -14.45 15.12
CA THR A 16 4.75 -14.74 14.70
C THR A 16 4.77 -15.72 13.52
N PRO A 17 4.45 -17.01 13.71
CA PRO A 17 4.56 -18.03 12.65
C PRO A 17 3.62 -17.76 11.47
N SER A 18 2.47 -17.15 11.74
CA SER A 18 1.46 -16.81 10.73
C SER A 18 1.91 -15.71 9.77
N VAL A 19 2.99 -14.97 10.06
CA VAL A 19 3.53 -13.91 9.18
C VAL A 19 4.48 -14.54 8.16
N LEU A 20 4.14 -14.38 6.88
CA LEU A 20 4.92 -14.91 5.76
C LEU A 20 5.90 -13.88 5.23
N PHE A 21 5.50 -12.62 5.10
CA PHE A 21 6.41 -11.52 4.83
C PHE A 21 5.84 -10.18 5.31
N ALA A 22 6.73 -9.20 5.50
CA ALA A 22 6.39 -7.84 5.87
C ALA A 22 7.24 -6.84 5.07
N CYS A 23 6.61 -5.78 4.58
CA CYS A 23 7.21 -4.74 3.74
C CYS A 23 6.91 -3.37 4.32
N LEU A 24 7.90 -2.48 4.33
CA LEU A 24 7.67 -1.05 4.56
C LEU A 24 7.30 -0.41 3.25
N PHE A 25 6.27 0.43 3.24
CA PHE A 25 5.90 1.19 2.07
C PHE A 25 5.60 2.65 2.45
N GLY A 26 5.10 3.44 1.50
CA GLY A 26 4.72 4.82 1.76
C GLY A 26 5.84 5.85 1.63
N SER A 27 5.60 7.04 2.21
CA SER A 27 6.45 8.24 2.03
C SER A 27 7.89 8.03 2.50
N HIS A 28 8.10 7.10 3.44
CA HIS A 28 9.41 6.70 3.94
C HIS A 28 10.26 5.95 2.90
N ALA A 29 9.64 5.25 1.94
CA ALA A 29 10.35 4.54 0.87
C ALA A 29 10.70 5.44 -0.34
N LYS A 30 10.01 6.58 -0.50
CA LYS A 30 10.19 7.51 -1.63
C LYS A 30 11.17 8.67 -1.39
N GLY A 31 11.94 8.65 -0.29
CA GLY A 31 12.97 9.66 -0.02
C GLY A 31 12.46 11.04 0.42
N GLY A 32 11.15 11.20 0.66
CA GLY A 32 10.52 12.44 1.11
C GLY A 32 10.25 12.48 2.62
N ALA A 33 11.10 11.86 3.44
CA ALA A 33 10.86 11.71 4.86
C ALA A 33 11.11 13.03 5.61
N ASN A 34 10.03 13.73 5.97
CA ASN A 34 10.07 14.65 7.10
C ASN A 34 10.15 13.84 8.40
N ARG A 35 10.79 14.39 9.43
CA ARG A 35 11.07 13.78 10.75
C ARG A 35 9.83 13.31 11.56
N LEU A 36 8.63 13.46 10.99
CA LEU A 36 7.31 13.12 11.55
C LEU A 36 6.51 12.15 10.64
N SER A 37 7.12 11.57 9.59
CA SER A 37 6.38 10.72 8.66
C SER A 37 5.89 9.43 9.32
N ASP A 38 4.60 9.16 9.17
CA ASP A 38 3.97 7.90 9.57
C ASP A 38 4.68 6.71 8.89
N ILE A 39 4.84 5.61 9.62
CA ILE A 39 5.48 4.39 9.14
C ILE A 39 4.39 3.45 8.62
N ASP A 40 4.29 3.32 7.30
CA ASP A 40 3.35 2.40 6.66
C ASP A 40 3.98 1.00 6.53
N ILE A 41 3.36 0.01 7.16
CA ILE A 41 3.83 -1.38 7.19
C ILE A 41 2.77 -2.27 6.57
N ALA A 42 3.14 -3.01 5.54
CA ALA A 42 2.31 -4.02 4.92
C ALA A 42 2.73 -5.39 5.41
N VAL A 43 1.78 -6.18 5.89
CA VAL A 43 2.01 -7.54 6.39
C VAL A 43 1.17 -8.52 5.61
N TYR A 44 1.79 -9.61 5.17
CA TYR A 44 1.10 -10.75 4.57
C TYR A 44 1.17 -11.95 5.50
N MET A 45 0.01 -12.51 5.80
CA MET A 45 -0.16 -13.66 6.69
C MET A 45 -0.64 -14.89 5.91
N SER A 46 -0.45 -16.07 6.49
CA SER A 46 -0.93 -17.32 5.93
C SER A 46 -2.44 -17.29 5.68
N ALA A 47 -2.88 -17.94 4.60
CA ALA A 47 -4.30 -18.06 4.23
C ALA A 47 -5.16 -18.78 5.29
N ASN A 48 -4.53 -19.47 6.24
CA ASN A 48 -5.21 -20.17 7.33
C ASN A 48 -5.69 -19.22 8.46
N VAL A 49 -5.38 -17.92 8.37
CA VAL A 49 -5.79 -16.93 9.37
C VAL A 49 -7.17 -16.38 8.99
N SER A 50 -8.12 -16.41 9.93
CA SER A 50 -9.45 -15.86 9.72
C SER A 50 -9.43 -14.34 9.56
N HIS A 51 -10.44 -13.76 8.89
CA HIS A 51 -10.55 -12.29 8.73
C HIS A 51 -10.60 -11.58 10.09
N SER A 52 -11.33 -12.14 11.06
CA SER A 52 -11.37 -11.60 12.44
C SER A 52 -10.01 -11.60 13.11
N ASP A 53 -9.18 -12.61 12.83
CA ASP A 53 -7.84 -12.69 13.41
C ASP A 53 -6.85 -11.79 12.68
N LEU A 54 -7.00 -11.57 11.36
CA LEU A 54 -6.23 -10.57 10.62
C LEU A 54 -6.41 -9.18 11.23
N TYR A 55 -7.65 -8.78 11.55
CA TYR A 55 -7.91 -7.50 12.20
C TYR A 55 -7.30 -7.41 13.61
N LYS A 56 -7.42 -8.47 14.43
CA LYS A 56 -6.75 -8.51 15.75
C LYS A 56 -5.23 -8.41 15.61
N HIS A 57 -4.66 -9.07 14.60
CA HIS A 57 -3.24 -9.02 14.32
C HIS A 57 -2.81 -7.62 13.86
N SER A 58 -3.61 -6.89 13.08
CA SER A 58 -3.26 -5.53 12.65
C SER A 58 -3.21 -4.59 13.84
N LEU A 59 -4.21 -4.64 14.73
CA LEU A 59 -4.23 -3.90 15.99
C LEU A 59 -3.01 -4.23 16.86
N LYS A 60 -2.71 -5.52 17.02
CA LYS A 60 -1.55 -5.98 17.79
C LYS A 60 -0.24 -5.48 17.19
N PHE A 61 -0.09 -5.53 15.86
CA PHE A 61 1.10 -5.02 15.19
C PHE A 61 1.24 -3.49 15.31
N MET A 62 0.13 -2.74 15.25
CA MET A 62 0.18 -1.28 15.49
C MET A 62 0.64 -0.95 16.91
N ALA A 63 0.15 -1.68 17.92
CA ALA A 63 0.50 -1.47 19.32
C ALA A 63 1.94 -1.94 19.66
N ASP A 64 2.27 -3.18 19.32
CA ASP A 64 3.46 -3.88 19.86
C ASP A 64 4.69 -3.79 18.95
N CYS A 65 4.55 -3.34 17.69
CA CYS A 65 5.70 -3.30 16.79
C CYS A 65 6.77 -2.33 17.35
N PRO A 66 8.04 -2.78 17.47
CA PRO A 66 9.12 -2.03 18.12
C PRO A 66 9.63 -0.81 17.33
N LEU A 67 8.94 -0.42 16.26
CA LEU A 67 9.23 0.76 15.47
C LEU A 67 8.70 2.01 16.18
N LYS A 68 9.51 3.07 16.19
CA LYS A 68 9.19 4.36 16.81
C LYS A 68 8.42 5.24 15.84
N GLY A 69 7.30 5.81 16.29
CA GLY A 69 6.44 6.69 15.49
C GLY A 69 5.02 6.15 15.36
N THR A 70 4.16 6.93 14.71
CA THR A 70 2.83 6.48 14.28
C THR A 70 3.00 5.40 13.22
N LYS A 71 2.30 4.28 13.39
CA LYS A 71 2.40 3.10 12.53
C LYS A 71 1.04 2.83 11.91
N ASP A 72 0.97 2.79 10.59
CA ASP A 72 -0.19 2.26 9.89
C ASP A 72 0.13 0.84 9.42
N VAL A 73 -0.69 -0.13 9.83
CA VAL A 73 -0.49 -1.53 9.48
C VAL A 73 -1.59 -1.98 8.52
N VAL A 74 -1.18 -2.31 7.31
CA VAL A 74 -2.06 -2.82 6.25
C VAL A 74 -1.88 -4.32 6.11
N MET A 75 -3.00 -5.04 6.13
CA MET A 75 -3.02 -6.47 5.83
C MET A 75 -3.13 -6.70 4.33
N LEU A 76 -2.09 -7.27 3.74
CA LEU A 76 -2.05 -7.54 2.30
C LEU A 76 -3.07 -8.59 1.85
N ASN A 77 -3.49 -9.46 2.77
CA ASN A 77 -4.52 -10.48 2.54
C ASN A 77 -5.85 -9.89 2.05
N GLU A 78 -6.25 -8.73 2.58
CA GLU A 78 -7.51 -8.05 2.25
C GLU A 78 -7.29 -6.73 1.48
N SER A 79 -6.04 -6.45 1.13
CA SER A 79 -5.68 -5.19 0.48
C SER A 79 -6.18 -5.12 -0.96
N SER A 80 -6.51 -3.90 -1.41
CA SER A 80 -6.85 -3.68 -2.81
C SER A 80 -5.66 -4.01 -3.74
N PRO A 81 -5.90 -4.48 -4.98
CA PRO A 81 -4.82 -4.78 -5.93
C PRO A 81 -3.89 -3.59 -6.21
N LEU A 82 -4.42 -2.36 -6.14
CA LEU A 82 -3.63 -1.14 -6.28
C LEU A 82 -2.64 -0.97 -5.13
N LEU A 83 -3.10 -1.18 -3.90
CA LEU A 83 -2.28 -1.02 -2.71
C LEU A 83 -1.22 -2.13 -2.63
N ALA A 84 -1.62 -3.38 -2.90
CA ALA A 84 -0.68 -4.49 -2.98
C ALA A 84 0.44 -4.22 -4.01
N TYR A 85 0.07 -3.72 -5.19
CA TYR A 85 1.05 -3.31 -6.20
C TYR A 85 1.97 -2.18 -5.69
N GLU A 86 1.43 -1.12 -5.08
CA GLU A 86 2.25 -0.01 -4.57
C GLU A 86 3.23 -0.48 -3.49
N VAL A 87 2.79 -1.37 -2.59
CA VAL A 87 3.64 -2.00 -1.56
C VAL A 87 4.76 -2.83 -2.19
N LEU A 88 4.46 -3.64 -3.21
CA LEU A 88 5.44 -4.55 -3.78
C LEU A 88 6.38 -3.87 -4.77
N ALA A 89 5.89 -2.86 -5.50
CA ALA A 89 6.68 -2.12 -6.49
C ALA A 89 7.57 -1.05 -5.87
N HIS A 90 7.15 -0.44 -4.76
CA HIS A 90 7.86 0.68 -4.14
C HIS A 90 8.24 0.42 -2.68
N GLY A 91 7.73 -0.64 -2.07
CA GLY A 91 8.07 -0.97 -0.70
C GLY A 91 9.39 -1.72 -0.57
N ARG A 92 9.95 -1.66 0.63
CA ARG A 92 11.17 -2.35 1.03
C ARG A 92 10.80 -3.53 1.93
N PRO A 93 11.12 -4.78 1.58
CA PRO A 93 10.88 -5.92 2.46
C PRO A 93 11.70 -5.78 3.75
N ILE A 94 11.03 -5.92 4.90
CA ILE A 94 11.68 -6.04 6.22
C ILE A 94 11.98 -7.50 6.50
N PHE A 95 10.99 -8.37 6.29
CA PHE A 95 11.04 -9.76 6.70
C PHE A 95 10.40 -10.63 5.63
N ILE A 96 11.06 -11.72 5.27
CA ILE A 96 10.54 -12.73 4.35
C ILE A 96 10.83 -14.09 5.00
N ARG A 97 9.76 -14.82 5.33
CA ARG A 97 9.84 -16.20 5.81
C ARG A 97 9.99 -17.17 4.65
N ASP A 98 9.13 -17.01 3.64
CA ASP A 98 9.11 -17.85 2.44
C ASP A 98 9.26 -16.97 1.19
N LYS A 99 10.39 -17.15 0.49
CA LYS A 99 10.69 -16.41 -0.74
C LYS A 99 9.78 -16.80 -1.89
N LYS A 100 9.36 -18.08 -1.97
CA LYS A 100 8.48 -18.55 -3.03
C LYS A 100 7.12 -17.89 -2.90
N VAL A 101 6.55 -17.87 -1.69
CA VAL A 101 5.27 -17.20 -1.45
C VAL A 101 5.36 -15.70 -1.72
N PHE A 102 6.47 -15.05 -1.37
CA PHE A 102 6.67 -13.65 -1.69
C PHE A 102 6.67 -13.38 -3.20
N ILE A 103 7.36 -14.21 -3.98
CA ILE A 103 7.41 -14.09 -5.45
C ILE A 103 6.04 -14.37 -6.06
N ASP A 104 5.39 -15.47 -5.66
CA ASP A 104 4.07 -15.86 -6.16
C ASP A 104 3.02 -14.78 -5.89
N PHE A 105 3.03 -14.21 -4.67
CA PHE A 105 2.16 -13.09 -4.32
C PHE A 105 2.49 -11.83 -5.13
N THR A 106 3.77 -11.57 -5.38
CA THR A 106 4.20 -10.43 -6.19
C THR A 106 3.67 -10.53 -7.62
N VAL A 107 3.89 -11.68 -8.27
CA VAL A 107 3.39 -11.93 -9.63
C VAL A 107 1.87 -11.81 -9.68
N ALA A 108 1.17 -12.42 -8.72
CA ALA A 108 -0.29 -12.34 -8.64
C ALA A 108 -0.79 -10.91 -8.45
N ALA A 109 -0.14 -10.10 -7.61
CA ALA A 109 -0.50 -8.70 -7.39
C ALA A 109 -0.27 -7.86 -8.65
N TYR A 110 0.83 -8.08 -9.38
CA TYR A 110 1.11 -7.40 -10.64
C TYR A 110 0.08 -7.77 -11.71
N SER A 111 -0.24 -9.06 -11.89
CA SER A 111 -1.27 -9.51 -12.82
C SER A 111 -2.62 -8.85 -12.50
N ARG A 112 -3.08 -8.97 -11.25
CA ARG A 112 -4.35 -8.35 -10.81
C ARG A 112 -4.36 -6.84 -11.01
N TYR A 113 -3.22 -6.18 -10.80
CA TYR A 113 -3.09 -4.76 -11.07
C TYR A 113 -3.28 -4.45 -12.56
N PHE A 114 -2.63 -5.17 -13.47
CA PHE A 114 -2.77 -4.95 -14.90
C PHE A 114 -4.18 -5.28 -15.42
N ASP A 115 -4.79 -6.35 -14.91
CA ASP A 115 -6.16 -6.75 -15.29
C ASP A 115 -7.21 -5.70 -14.89
N THR A 116 -7.02 -5.09 -13.73
CA THR A 116 -7.94 -4.06 -13.20
C THR A 116 -7.70 -2.67 -13.80
N LYS A 117 -6.73 -2.50 -14.72
CA LYS A 117 -6.41 -1.20 -15.34
C LYS A 117 -7.63 -0.57 -16.03
N LYS A 118 -8.41 -1.35 -16.79
CA LYS A 118 -9.59 -0.87 -17.51
C LYS A 118 -10.70 -0.41 -16.54
N ILE A 119 -10.91 -1.15 -15.46
CA ILE A 119 -11.91 -0.81 -14.42
C ILE A 119 -11.52 0.50 -13.71
N ARG A 120 -10.24 0.66 -13.36
CA ARG A 120 -9.74 1.90 -12.75
C ARG A 120 -9.90 3.10 -13.67
N GLN A 121 -9.72 2.92 -14.98
CA GLN A 121 -9.92 3.98 -15.96
C GLN A 121 -11.37 4.46 -15.98
N ILE A 122 -12.33 3.53 -15.98
CA ILE A 122 -13.77 3.86 -15.97
C ILE A 122 -14.16 4.59 -14.67
N GLN A 123 -13.70 4.09 -13.51
CA GLN A 123 -13.94 4.73 -12.22
C GLN A 123 -13.37 6.15 -12.17
N PHE A 124 -12.17 6.34 -12.73
CA PHE A 124 -11.51 7.64 -12.78
C PHE A 124 -12.25 8.61 -13.68
N ASP A 125 -12.67 8.18 -14.87
CA ASP A 125 -13.42 9.02 -15.80
C ASP A 125 -14.75 9.46 -15.17
N ALA A 126 -15.48 8.52 -14.55
CA ALA A 126 -16.72 8.83 -13.82
C ALA A 126 -16.51 9.80 -12.63
N LEU A 127 -15.40 9.64 -11.89
CA LEU A 127 -15.05 10.56 -10.81
C LEU A 127 -14.66 11.95 -11.34
N SER A 128 -13.90 12.02 -12.43
CA SER A 128 -13.48 13.28 -13.04
C SER A 128 -14.69 14.09 -13.53
N GLU A 129 -15.66 13.43 -14.15
CA GLU A 129 -16.92 14.06 -14.56
C GLU A 129 -17.72 14.59 -13.37
N ARG A 130 -17.75 13.86 -12.24
CA ARG A 130 -18.39 14.32 -11.00
C ARG A 130 -17.71 15.53 -10.37
N ILE A 131 -16.38 15.57 -10.41
CA ILE A 131 -15.58 16.72 -9.91
C ILE A 131 -15.83 17.95 -10.79
N LYS A 132 -15.79 17.79 -12.13
CA LYS A 132 -16.06 18.89 -13.08
C LYS A 132 -17.50 19.40 -12.96
N GLY A 133 -18.46 18.50 -12.70
CA GLY A 133 -19.87 18.83 -12.49
C GLY A 133 -20.19 19.47 -11.14
N GLY A 134 -19.20 19.79 -10.29
CA GLY A 134 -19.39 20.51 -9.03
C GLY A 134 -20.16 19.75 -7.94
N LYS A 135 -20.42 18.44 -8.10
CA LYS A 135 -21.27 17.64 -7.20
C LYS A 135 -20.55 17.03 -6.00
N ILE A 136 -19.27 17.35 -5.78
CA ILE A 136 -18.52 16.86 -4.61
C ILE A 136 -18.35 18.00 -3.61
N GLY A 137 -19.30 18.08 -2.68
CA GLY A 137 -19.20 18.94 -1.51
C GLY A 137 -18.09 18.46 -0.57
N HIS A 138 -17.24 19.41 -0.15
CA HIS A 138 -16.37 19.34 1.03
C HIS A 138 -15.42 18.13 1.17
N PHE A 139 -14.41 18.02 0.29
CA PHE A 139 -13.16 17.34 0.62
C PHE A 139 -12.20 18.32 1.34
N LYS A 140 -12.37 18.48 2.66
CA LYS A 140 -11.34 19.08 3.53
C LYS A 140 -10.32 18.00 3.88
N GLY A 141 -9.29 17.87 3.06
CA GLY A 141 -8.12 17.05 3.36
C GLY A 141 -6.96 17.51 2.50
N ASN A 142 -5.93 18.08 3.14
CA ASN A 142 -4.70 18.51 2.48
C ASN A 142 -4.07 17.33 1.71
N CYS A 143 -4.30 17.30 0.40
CA CYS A 143 -3.70 16.27 -0.45
C CYS A 143 -3.39 16.83 -1.84
N SER A 144 -2.59 17.91 -1.87
CA SER A 144 -1.99 18.46 -3.09
C SER A 144 -1.32 17.38 -3.95
N TYR A 145 -0.80 16.31 -3.32
CA TYR A 145 -0.16 15.17 -3.99
C TYR A 145 -1.13 14.27 -4.78
N LYS A 146 -2.39 14.09 -4.30
CA LYS A 146 -3.39 13.26 -5.01
C LYS A 146 -3.99 14.02 -6.20
N VAL A 147 -4.28 15.32 -6.05
CA VAL A 147 -4.81 16.15 -7.14
C VAL A 147 -3.81 16.31 -8.27
N ALA A 148 -2.52 16.48 -7.96
CA ALA A 148 -1.45 16.53 -8.95
C ALA A 148 -1.33 15.21 -9.73
N LYS A 149 -1.40 14.05 -9.05
CA LYS A 149 -1.41 12.73 -9.69
C LYS A 149 -2.63 12.53 -10.60
N ILE A 150 -3.81 12.92 -10.12
CA ILE A 150 -5.06 12.88 -10.89
C ILE A 150 -4.93 13.75 -12.15
N ARG A 151 -4.44 14.99 -12.02
CA ARG A 151 -4.23 15.90 -13.16
C ARG A 151 -3.17 15.40 -14.14
N ALA A 152 -2.04 14.90 -13.65
CA ALA A 152 -0.96 14.36 -14.49
C ALA A 152 -1.45 13.16 -15.30
N PHE A 153 -2.20 12.25 -14.67
CA PHE A 153 -2.76 11.07 -15.33
C PHE A 153 -3.86 11.44 -16.33
N ALA A 154 -4.76 12.37 -15.97
CA ALA A 154 -5.76 12.90 -16.89
C ALA A 154 -5.12 13.57 -18.14
N CYS A 155 -4.01 14.29 -17.95
CA CYS A 155 -3.25 14.88 -19.04
C CYS A 155 -2.60 13.82 -19.95
N GLN A 156 -2.15 12.71 -19.37
CA GLN A 156 -1.56 11.59 -20.11
C GLN A 156 -2.61 10.84 -20.95
N ILE A 157 -3.83 10.65 -20.43
CA ILE A 157 -4.96 10.06 -21.16
C ILE A 157 -5.46 10.98 -22.28
N ALA A 158 -5.46 12.30 -22.07
CA ALA A 158 -5.84 13.27 -23.09
C ALA A 158 -4.87 13.29 -24.28
N ARG A 159 -3.59 12.93 -24.06
CA ARG A 159 -2.58 12.84 -25.14
C ARG A 159 -2.71 11.56 -25.97
N THR A 160 -3.07 10.44 -25.37
CA THR A 160 -3.30 9.17 -26.10
C THR A 160 -4.61 9.15 -26.91
N ARG A 161 -5.57 10.04 -26.64
CA ARG A 161 -6.78 10.20 -27.48
C ARG A 161 -6.59 11.08 -28.72
N LYS A 162 -5.46 11.76 -28.89
CA LYS A 162 -5.17 12.64 -30.05
C LYS A 162 -4.31 11.99 -31.14
N THR A 163 -4.01 10.69 -31.03
CA THR A 163 -3.16 9.95 -31.97
C THR A 163 -3.87 8.80 -32.69
N HIS A 164 -5.21 8.86 -32.75
CA HIS A 164 -6.04 8.04 -33.62
C HIS A 164 -6.97 8.93 -34.43
#